data_AF-A0A5J4KUW9-F1
#
_entry.id   AF-A0A5J4KUW9-F1
#
_cell.length_a   1.000
_cell.length_b   1.000
_cell.length_c   1.000
_cell.angle_alpha   90.00
_cell.angle_beta   90.00
_cell.angle_gamma   90.00
#
_symmetry.space_group_name_H-M   'P 1'
#
loop_
_entity.id
_entity.type
_entity.pdbx_description
1 polymer ?
#
loop_
_entity_poly.entity_id
_entity_poly.type
_entity_poly.pdbx_seq_one_letter_code
_entity_poly.pdbx_strand_id
1 'polypeptide(L)'
;MQQLVREGTLYRDNNRRYCLYESGFPVEQTITLTSGCSLEIWLNREWVTGHVEGDGQDYWLFAYRGGRFLLSERMKARYIIH
;
A
#
# COMPACT_ATOMS: atom_id res chain seq x y z
N MET A 1 18.92 10.71 -9.89
CA MET A 1 18.03 9.54 -10.04
C MET A 1 16.63 9.99 -9.70
N GLN A 2 15.66 9.83 -10.60
CA GLN A 2 14.26 10.16 -10.31
C GLN A 2 13.62 8.94 -9.63
N GLN A 3 13.16 9.07 -8.39
CA GLN A 3 12.33 8.04 -7.75
C GLN A 3 10.97 8.03 -8.45
N LEU A 4 10.56 6.87 -8.95
CA LEU A 4 9.24 6.71 -9.53
C LEU A 4 8.25 6.41 -8.40
N VAL A 5 7.30 7.32 -8.19
CA VAL A 5 6.26 7.19 -7.18
C VAL A 5 4.96 6.80 -7.88
N ARG A 6 4.45 5.62 -7.56
CA ARG A 6 3.15 5.13 -8.04
C ARG A 6 2.12 5.34 -6.95
N GLU A 7 1.22 6.30 -7.13
CA GLU A 7 0.18 6.67 -6.15
C GLU A 7 -1.19 6.13 -6.57
N GLY A 8 -1.88 5.50 -5.64
CA GLY A 8 -3.17 4.88 -5.90
C GLY A 8 -4.03 4.68 -4.67
N THR A 9 -5.05 3.87 -4.85
CA THR A 9 -6.03 3.50 -3.84
C THR A 9 -5.91 2.01 -3.55
N LEU A 10 -5.89 1.62 -2.28
CA LEU A 10 -5.92 0.22 -1.88
C LEU A 10 -7.29 -0.39 -2.17
N TYR A 11 -7.29 -1.58 -2.73
CA TYR A 11 -8.49 -2.42 -2.85
C TYR A 11 -8.12 -3.87 -2.59
N ARG A 12 -9.12 -4.71 -2.32
CA ARG A 12 -8.89 -6.13 -2.10
C ARG A 12 -9.28 -6.95 -3.33
N ASP A 13 -8.36 -7.77 -3.84
CA ASP A 13 -8.63 -8.65 -4.97
C ASP A 13 -9.50 -9.87 -4.59
N ASN A 14 -9.87 -10.68 -5.58
CA ASN A 14 -10.67 -11.90 -5.37
C ASN A 14 -9.97 -12.94 -4.49
N ASN A 15 -8.65 -12.87 -4.34
CA ASN A 15 -7.83 -13.73 -3.48
C ASN A 15 -7.62 -13.13 -2.09
N ARG A 16 -8.34 -12.06 -1.74
CA ARG A 16 -8.22 -11.33 -0.48
C ARG A 16 -6.88 -10.64 -0.25
N ARG A 17 -6.11 -10.40 -1.30
CA ARG A 17 -4.84 -9.65 -1.22
C ARG A 17 -5.11 -8.17 -1.41
N TYR A 18 -4.39 -7.33 -0.68
CA TYR A 18 -4.43 -5.89 -0.93
C TYR A 18 -3.58 -5.54 -2.14
N CYS A 19 -4.15 -4.73 -3.03
CA CYS A 19 -3.52 -4.25 -4.24
C CYS A 19 -3.61 -2.72 -4.31
N LEU A 20 -2.60 -2.09 -4.89
CA LEU A 20 -2.61 -0.68 -5.22
C LEU A 20 -3.20 -0.48 -6.62
N TYR A 21 -4.32 0.23 -6.69
CA TYR A 21 -4.95 0.65 -7.94
C TYR A 21 -4.61 2.11 -8.25
N GLU A 22 -3.91 2.33 -9.35
CA GLU A 22 -3.63 3.67 -9.87
C GLU A 22 -4.75 4.13 -10.81
N SER A 23 -5.20 5.37 -10.59
CA SER A 23 -6.18 5.98 -11.49
C SER A 23 -5.57 6.13 -12.89
N GLY A 24 -6.33 5.76 -13.91
CA GLY A 24 -5.88 5.81 -15.31
C GLY A 24 -5.18 4.55 -15.79
N PHE A 25 -4.94 3.57 -14.91
CA PHE A 25 -4.41 2.26 -15.29
C PHE A 25 -5.50 1.17 -15.25
N PRO A 26 -5.41 0.15 -16.12
CA PRO A 26 -6.26 -1.04 -16.03
C PRO A 26 -6.01 -1.81 -14.73
N VAL A 27 -7.03 -2.55 -14.26
CA VAL A 27 -6.95 -3.35 -13.02
C VAL A 27 -5.87 -4.44 -13.11
N GLU A 28 -5.56 -4.90 -14.32
CA GLU A 28 -4.51 -5.88 -14.61
C GLU A 28 -3.10 -5.33 -14.34
N GLN A 29 -2.93 -4.01 -14.24
CA GLN A 29 -1.65 -3.34 -13.96
C GLN A 29 -1.50 -2.89 -12.50
N THR A 30 -2.38 -3.37 -11.62
CA THR A 30 -2.34 -3.12 -10.18
C THR A 30 -1.11 -3.75 -9.53
N ILE A 31 -0.64 -3.13 -8.45
CA ILE A 31 0.50 -3.66 -7.69
C ILE A 31 -0.03 -4.48 -6.53
N THR A 32 0.16 -5.80 -6.55
CA THR A 32 -0.16 -6.66 -5.40
C THR A 32 0.81 -6.37 -4.26
N LEU A 33 0.30 -6.05 -3.07
CA LEU A 33 1.12 -5.90 -1.89
C LEU A 33 1.53 -7.28 -1.37
N THR A 34 2.81 -7.42 -1.03
CA THR A 34 3.35 -8.61 -0.35
C THR A 34 4.04 -8.21 0.94
N SER A 35 4.12 -9.12 1.91
CA SER A 35 4.94 -8.93 3.11
C SER A 35 6.35 -8.45 2.76
N GLY A 36 6.86 -7.49 3.52
CA GLY A 36 8.14 -6.84 3.28
C GLY A 36 8.14 -5.68 2.27
N CYS A 37 7.06 -5.47 1.51
CA CYS A 37 6.97 -4.30 0.61
C CYS A 37 6.97 -2.99 1.41
N SER A 38 7.80 -2.04 1.01
CA SER A 38 7.76 -0.67 1.55
C SER A 38 6.68 0.14 0.84
N LEU A 39 5.83 0.85 1.58
CA LEU A 39 4.91 1.83 1.03
C LEU A 39 4.71 3.02 1.97
N GLU A 40 3.98 4.01 1.46
CA GLU A 40 3.44 5.09 2.27
C GLU A 40 1.91 5.09 2.19
N ILE A 41 1.26 5.28 3.33
CA ILE A 41 -0.20 5.46 3.41
C ILE A 41 -0.54 6.89 3.84
N TRP A 42 -1.61 7.43 3.28
CA TRP A 42 -2.11 8.74 3.66
C TRP A 42 -3.03 8.59 4.88
N LEU A 43 -2.54 9.00 6.05
CA LEU A 43 -3.27 8.97 7.31
C LEU A 43 -3.15 10.33 7.98
N ASN A 44 -4.23 10.82 8.61
CA ASN A 44 -4.20 12.06 9.40
C ASN A 44 -3.56 13.28 8.70
N ARG A 45 -3.71 13.37 7.37
CA ARG A 45 -3.13 14.43 6.51
C ARG A 45 -1.60 14.38 6.36
N GLU A 46 -1.00 13.22 6.60
CA GLU A 46 0.42 12.96 6.40
C GLU A 46 0.66 11.63 5.68
N TRP A 47 1.81 11.52 5.02
CA TRP A 47 2.30 10.26 4.46
C TRP A 47 3.07 9.51 5.54
N VAL A 48 2.57 8.32 5.90
CA VAL A 48 3.20 7.44 6.88
C VAL A 48 3.93 6.33 6.14
N THR A 49 5.25 6.34 6.23
CA THR A 49 6.12 5.31 5.61
C THR A 49 6.27 4.10 6.52
N GLY A 50 6.18 2.91 5.93
CA GLY A 50 6.41 1.65 6.63
C GLY A 50 6.56 0.47 5.68
N HIS A 51 6.60 -0.73 6.26
CA HIS A 51 6.54 -1.98 5.52
C HIS A 51 5.21 -2.70 5.76
N VAL A 52 4.76 -3.44 4.74
CA VAL A 52 3.58 -4.29 4.79
C VAL A 52 3.92 -5.60 5.47
N GLU A 53 3.03 -6.08 6.33
CA GLU A 53 3.00 -7.49 6.71
C GLU A 53 1.58 -8.03 6.67
N GLY A 54 1.42 -9.22 6.09
CA GLY A 54 0.19 -9.99 6.15
C GLY A 54 0.19 -10.94 7.35
N ASP A 55 -0.93 -11.05 8.07
CA ASP A 55 -1.11 -12.04 9.15
C ASP A 55 -1.93 -13.27 8.72
N GLY A 56 -2.18 -13.40 7.42
CA GLY A 56 -3.01 -14.44 6.82
C GLY A 56 -4.51 -14.11 6.77
N GLN A 57 -4.95 -13.02 7.42
CA GLN A 57 -6.33 -12.51 7.33
C GLN A 57 -6.36 -11.11 6.74
N ASP A 58 -5.50 -10.24 7.25
CA ASP A 58 -5.40 -8.84 6.89
C ASP A 58 -3.95 -8.43 6.66
N TYR A 59 -3.80 -7.20 6.16
CA TYR A 59 -2.51 -6.58 5.92
C TYR A 59 -2.34 -5.39 6.86
N TRP A 60 -1.14 -5.24 7.39
CA TRP A 60 -0.79 -4.20 8.32
C TRP A 60 0.37 -3.38 7.76
N LEU A 61 0.34 -2.07 8.00
CA LEU A 61 1.53 -1.23 7.87
C LEU A 61 2.23 -1.13 9.21
N PHE A 62 3.49 -1.55 9.26
CA PHE A 62 4.41 -1.30 10.35
C PHE A 62 5.21 -0.03 10.04
N ALA A 63 4.82 1.09 10.66
CA ALA A 63 5.41 2.39 10.38
C ALA A 63 6.81 2.52 10.97
N TYR A 64 7.73 3.12 10.21
CA TYR A 64 9.13 3.26 10.65
C TYR A 64 9.31 4.20 11.83
N ARG A 65 8.37 5.13 12.03
CA ARG A 65 8.33 6.02 13.20
C ARG A 65 7.62 5.39 14.42
N GLY A 66 7.29 4.10 14.33
CA GLY A 66 6.52 3.38 15.33
C GLY A 66 5.02 3.39 15.03
N GLY A 67 4.33 2.40 15.59
CA GLY A 67 2.90 2.17 15.36
C GLY A 67 2.63 1.10 14.30
N ARG A 68 1.42 0.54 14.38
CA ARG A 68 0.90 -0.44 13.43
C ARG A 68 -0.50 -0.04 13.01
N PHE A 69 -0.73 0.03 11.70
CA PHE A 69 -2.01 0.46 11.13
C PHE A 69 -2.61 -0.65 10.29
N LEU A 70 -3.87 -0.97 10.51
CA LEU A 70 -4.60 -1.91 9.65
C LEU A 70 -4.80 -1.27 8.28
N LEU A 71 -4.41 -1.95 7.22
CA LEU A 71 -4.72 -1.51 5.86
C LEU A 71 -6.18 -1.83 5.56
N SER A 72 -6.87 -0.90 4.91
CA SER A 72 -8.24 -1.07 4.48
C SER A 72 -8.43 -0.65 3.03
N GLU A 73 -9.51 -1.13 2.42
CA GLU A 73 -9.93 -0.67 1.11
C GLU A 73 -10.15 0.85 1.13
N ARG A 74 -9.94 1.48 -0.02
CA ARG A 74 -10.06 2.91 -0.27
C ARG A 74 -9.02 3.80 0.44
N MET A 75 -8.08 3.22 1.19
CA MET A 75 -6.94 3.99 1.68
C MET A 75 -6.08 4.46 0.51
N LYS A 76 -5.67 5.73 0.56
CA LYS A 76 -4.72 6.28 -0.40
C LYS A 76 -3.31 5.84 -0.01
N ALA A 77 -2.57 5.31 -0.97
CA ALA A 77 -1.24 4.76 -0.76
C ALA A 77 -0.32 5.13 -1.93
N ARG A 78 1.00 5.11 -1.70
CA ARG A 78 1.98 5.24 -2.77
C ARG A 78 3.15 4.28 -2.58
N TYR A 79 3.57 3.69 -3.68
CA TYR A 79 4.69 2.77 -3.77
C TYR A 79 5.88 3.48 -4.42
N ILE A 80 7.04 3.45 -3.76
CA ILE A 80 8.26 4.10 -4.25
C ILE A 80 9.13 3.02 -4.92
N ILE A 81 9.34 3.17 -6.22
CA ILE A 81 10.25 2.35 -7.00
C ILE A 81 11.62 3.02 -6.98
N HIS A 82 12.62 2.29 -6.50
CA HIS A 82 14.03 2.69 -6.48
C HIS A 82 14.75 2.24 -7.74
#